data_AF-A0A9D8C4Z7-F1
#
_entry.id   AF-A0A9D8C4Z7-F1
#
_cell.length_a   1.000
_cell.length_b   1.000
_cell.length_c   1.000
_cell.angle_alpha   90.00
_cell.angle_beta   90.00
_cell.angle_gamma   90.00
#
_symmetry.space_group_name_H-M   'P 1'
#
loop_
_entity.id
_entity.type
_entity.pdbx_description
1 polymer ?
#
loop_
_entity_poly.entity_id
_entity_poly.type
_entity_poly.pdbx_seq_one_letter_code
_entity_poly.pdbx_strand_id
1 'polypeptide(L)'
;MAQFIIRPAAELGTKSRYTRAHFQNALRRNIALALRRAGASRALVQDFGRIYLDTDSPTAAARVLSRVFGIGNFSAVEAECTPDLDTIVATAVRVFGERVRGRRFAVRAKRVRAVGLCHPSGERTRGGRVEGRGRHRRP
;
A
#
# COMPACT_ATOMS: atom_id res chain seq x y z
N MET A 1 -3.24 12.89 -4.40
CA MET A 1 -3.71 11.66 -3.71
C MET A 1 -2.50 10.93 -3.15
N ALA A 2 -2.52 10.61 -1.86
CA ALA A 2 -1.44 9.88 -1.21
C ALA A 2 -2.00 8.61 -0.58
N GLN A 3 -1.22 7.54 -0.62
CA GLN A 3 -1.56 6.26 -0.01
C GLN A 3 -0.60 5.94 1.14
N PHE A 4 -1.14 5.40 2.23
CA PHE A 4 -0.38 4.87 3.34
C PHE A 4 -0.67 3.39 3.55
N ILE A 5 0.39 2.62 3.78
CA ILE A 5 0.31 1.24 4.27
C ILE A 5 0.52 1.27 5.79
N ILE A 6 -0.50 0.87 6.53
CA ILE A 6 -0.53 0.82 7.99
C ILE A 6 -0.36 -0.63 8.44
N ARG A 7 0.61 -0.86 9.33
CA ARG A 7 0.94 -2.17 9.88
C ARG A 7 0.53 -2.20 11.35
N PRO A 8 -0.43 -3.06 11.73
CA PRO A 8 -0.76 -3.28 13.14
C PRO A 8 0.45 -3.75 13.94
N ALA A 9 0.45 -3.53 15.25
CA ALA A 9 1.53 -3.95 16.15
C ALA A 9 1.86 -5.44 16.03
N ALA A 10 3.16 -5.78 16.05
CA ALA A 10 3.66 -7.14 15.79
C ALA A 10 3.19 -8.17 16.84
N GLU A 11 2.86 -7.72 18.05
CA GLU A 11 2.36 -8.53 19.17
C GLU A 11 1.02 -9.24 18.89
N LEU A 12 0.32 -8.84 17.82
CA LEU A 12 -0.93 -9.47 17.39
C LEU A 12 -0.74 -10.82 16.70
N GLY A 13 0.48 -11.13 16.25
CA GLY A 13 0.80 -12.41 15.62
C GLY A 13 0.69 -13.60 16.59
N THR A 14 0.86 -13.35 17.89
CA THR A 14 0.90 -14.38 18.95
C THR A 14 -0.48 -14.68 19.56
N LYS A 15 -1.55 -13.99 19.11
CA LYS A 15 -2.91 -14.14 19.64
C LYS A 15 -3.76 -15.04 18.73
N SER A 16 -4.83 -15.61 19.30
CA SER A 16 -5.80 -16.41 18.53
C SER A 16 -6.40 -15.63 17.36
N ARG A 17 -6.85 -16.34 16.30
CA ARG A 17 -7.50 -15.72 15.12
C ARG A 17 -8.64 -14.77 15.51
N TYR A 18 -9.47 -15.17 16.46
CA TYR A 18 -10.59 -14.38 16.96
C TYR A 18 -10.12 -13.06 17.59
N THR A 19 -9.15 -13.13 18.51
CA THR A 19 -8.59 -11.95 19.19
C THR A 19 -7.94 -10.99 18.19
N ARG A 20 -7.22 -11.54 17.20
CA ARG A 20 -6.59 -10.75 16.13
C ARG A 20 -7.64 -10.03 15.27
N ALA A 21 -8.73 -10.70 14.90
CA ALA A 21 -9.81 -10.09 14.13
C ALA A 21 -10.52 -8.98 14.92
N HIS A 22 -10.82 -9.23 16.20
CA HIS A 22 -11.43 -8.23 17.08
C HIS A 22 -10.55 -6.98 17.20
N PHE A 23 -9.26 -7.17 17.47
CA PHE A 23 -8.31 -6.07 17.53
C PHE A 23 -8.22 -5.28 16.22
N GLN A 24 -8.11 -5.97 15.08
CA GLN A 24 -8.02 -5.32 13.77
C GLN A 24 -9.27 -4.49 13.47
N ASN A 25 -10.45 -5.01 13.82
CA ASN A 25 -11.71 -4.29 13.68
C ASN A 25 -11.76 -3.04 14.58
N ALA A 26 -11.32 -3.15 15.83
CA ALA A 26 -11.23 -2.01 16.75
C ALA A 26 -10.24 -0.96 16.24
N LEU A 27 -9.05 -1.38 15.80
CA LEU A 27 -8.04 -0.50 15.23
C LEU A 27 -8.57 0.24 14.00
N ARG A 28 -9.21 -0.47 13.07
CA ARG A 28 -9.81 0.12 11.88
C ARG A 28 -10.85 1.19 12.24
N ARG A 29 -11.72 0.92 13.22
CA ARG A 29 -12.72 1.89 13.71
C ARG A 29 -12.05 3.12 14.33
N ASN A 30 -11.01 2.94 15.14
CA ASN A 30 -10.28 4.03 15.77
C ASN A 30 -9.58 4.92 14.73
N ILE A 31 -8.93 4.31 13.73
CA ILE A 31 -8.30 5.03 12.61
C ILE A 31 -9.36 5.84 11.85
N ALA A 32 -10.49 5.22 11.48
CA ALA A 32 -11.55 5.90 10.74
C ALA A 32 -12.12 7.09 11.54
N LEU A 33 -12.36 6.92 12.84
CA LEU A 33 -12.85 8.00 13.70
C LEU A 33 -11.86 9.15 13.80
N ALA A 34 -10.57 8.84 13.99
CA ALA A 34 -9.52 9.85 14.11
C ALA A 34 -9.32 10.63 12.81
N LEU A 35 -9.36 9.95 11.65
CA LEU A 35 -9.26 10.58 10.34
C LEU A 35 -10.47 11.47 10.02
N ARG A 36 -11.69 11.03 10.38
CA ARG A 36 -12.91 11.84 10.23
C ARG A 36 -12.82 13.14 11.01
N ARG A 37 -12.34 13.11 12.26
CA ARG A 37 -12.17 14.31 13.10
C ARG A 37 -11.16 15.30 12.52
N ALA A 38 -10.16 14.80 11.79
CA ALA A 38 -9.15 15.63 11.14
C ALA A 38 -9.52 16.05 9.70
N GLY A 39 -10.70 15.68 9.20
CA GLY A 39 -11.11 15.96 7.81
C GLY A 39 -10.26 15.24 6.75
N ALA A 40 -9.53 14.18 7.12
CA ALA A 40 -8.52 13.53 6.27
C ALA A 40 -8.96 12.16 5.71
N SER A 41 -10.25 11.79 5.86
CA SER A 41 -10.79 10.47 5.50
C SER A 41 -11.28 10.43 4.05
N ARG A 42 -10.74 9.51 3.23
CA ARG A 42 -11.29 9.18 1.90
C ARG A 42 -11.62 7.70 1.77
N ALA A 43 -10.64 6.80 1.91
CA ALA A 43 -10.88 5.36 1.85
C ALA A 43 -9.94 4.58 2.80
N LEU A 44 -10.49 3.62 3.54
CA LEU A 44 -9.76 2.75 4.45
C LEU A 44 -10.08 1.29 4.15
N VAL A 45 -9.13 0.56 3.56
CA VAL A 45 -9.27 -0.84 3.15
C VAL A 45 -8.40 -1.72 4.02
N GLN A 46 -8.90 -2.87 4.44
CA GLN A 46 -8.12 -3.85 5.20
C GLN A 46 -7.94 -5.11 4.38
N ASP A 47 -6.68 -5.54 4.20
CA ASP A 47 -6.36 -6.75 3.45
C ASP A 47 -5.07 -7.43 3.95
N PHE A 48 -5.07 -8.76 3.99
CA PHE A 48 -3.98 -9.62 4.52
C PHE A 48 -3.35 -9.16 5.85
N GLY A 49 -4.15 -8.57 6.74
CA GLY A 49 -3.69 -8.05 8.03
C GLY A 49 -2.90 -6.74 7.95
N ARG A 50 -2.97 -6.03 6.82
CA ARG A 50 -2.55 -4.65 6.66
C ARG A 50 -3.78 -3.77 6.46
N ILE A 51 -3.64 -2.51 6.80
CA ILE A 51 -4.66 -1.50 6.54
C ILE A 51 -4.06 -0.50 5.56
N TYR A 52 -4.83 -0.10 4.57
CA TYR A 52 -4.43 0.83 3.54
C TYR A 52 -5.34 2.04 3.60
N LEU A 53 -4.73 3.21 3.54
CA LEU A 53 -5.41 4.49 3.63
C LEU A 53 -5.10 5.30 2.38
N ASP A 54 -6.14 5.68 1.66
CA ASP A 54 -6.06 6.72 0.63
C ASP A 54 -6.55 8.04 1.22
N THR A 55 -5.80 9.11 0.99
CA THR A 55 -6.09 10.44 1.55
C THR A 55 -5.64 11.56 0.61
N ASP A 56 -6.41 12.65 0.63
CA ASP A 56 -6.05 13.90 -0.06
C ASP A 56 -5.21 14.83 0.82
N SER A 57 -5.06 14.50 2.11
CA SER A 57 -4.34 15.30 3.10
C SER A 57 -3.25 14.47 3.80
N PRO A 58 -2.15 14.15 3.11
CA PRO A 58 -1.11 13.24 3.63
C PRO A 58 -0.50 13.71 4.95
N THR A 59 -0.24 15.01 5.09
CA THR A 59 0.36 15.59 6.30
C THR A 59 -0.56 15.46 7.51
N ALA A 60 -1.86 15.73 7.34
CA ALA A 60 -2.85 15.57 8.39
C ALA A 60 -3.03 14.10 8.76
N ALA A 61 -3.11 13.22 7.76
CA ALA A 61 -3.20 11.77 7.95
C ALA A 61 -2.00 11.23 8.73
N ALA A 62 -0.77 11.59 8.36
CA ALA A 62 0.44 11.14 9.05
C ALA A 62 0.45 11.57 10.53
N ARG A 63 0.04 12.82 10.84
CA ARG A 63 -0.08 13.30 12.23
C ARG A 63 -1.12 12.50 13.01
N VAL A 64 -2.26 12.20 12.40
CA VAL A 64 -3.30 11.38 13.04
C VAL A 64 -2.81 9.95 13.28
N LEU A 65 -2.27 9.29 12.26
CA LEU A 65 -1.79 7.91 12.34
C LEU A 65 -0.71 7.74 13.41
N SER A 66 0.18 8.72 13.58
CA SER A 66 1.20 8.68 14.63
C SER A 66 0.66 8.63 16.06
N ARG A 67 -0.61 9.01 16.27
CA ARG A 67 -1.26 9.08 17.58
C ARG A 67 -2.24 7.94 17.85
N VAL A 68 -2.52 7.09 16.86
CA VAL A 68 -3.47 5.98 17.02
C VAL A 68 -2.75 4.78 17.64
N PHE A 69 -3.13 4.44 18.87
CA PHE A 69 -2.63 3.25 19.55
C PHE A 69 -2.97 1.97 18.77
N GLY A 70 -2.02 1.02 18.76
CA GLY A 70 -2.14 -0.26 18.05
C GLY A 70 -1.56 -0.27 16.63
N ILE A 71 -1.17 0.89 16.10
CA ILE A 71 -0.34 0.97 14.91
C ILE A 71 1.12 0.69 15.31
N GLY A 72 1.71 -0.35 14.74
CA GLY A 72 3.13 -0.65 14.95
C GLY A 72 4.03 0.23 14.08
N ASN A 73 3.65 0.40 12.81
CA ASN A 73 4.26 1.39 11.92
C ASN A 73 3.31 1.73 10.77
N PHE A 74 3.62 2.80 10.05
CA PHE A 74 2.98 3.12 8.77
C PHE A 74 4.03 3.64 7.77
N SER A 75 3.75 3.52 6.48
CA SER A 75 4.65 3.99 5.41
C SER A 75 3.85 4.64 4.30
N ALA A 76 4.31 5.78 3.80
CA ALA A 76 3.77 6.36 2.57
C ALA A 76 4.17 5.52 1.36
N VAL A 77 3.26 5.39 0.40
CA VAL A 77 3.53 4.76 -0.90
C VAL A 77 3.99 5.85 -1.86
N GLU A 78 5.22 5.72 -2.33
CA GLU A 78 5.87 6.71 -3.21
C GLU A 78 5.51 6.47 -4.69
N ALA A 79 5.25 5.22 -5.08
CA ALA A 79 4.81 4.87 -6.41
C ALA A 79 4.11 3.50 -6.43
N GLU A 80 3.19 3.36 -7.39
CA GLU A 80 2.56 2.11 -7.77
C GLU A 80 2.94 1.76 -9.21
N CYS A 81 3.11 0.47 -9.49
CA CYS A 81 3.44 -0.03 -10.82
C CYS A 81 2.85 -1.43 -11.02
N THR A 82 2.86 -1.90 -12.27
CA THR A 82 2.53 -3.28 -12.59
C THR A 82 3.51 -4.24 -11.91
N PRO A 83 3.08 -5.45 -11.54
CA PRO A 83 3.91 -6.43 -10.85
C PRO A 83 4.87 -7.15 -11.81
N ASP A 84 5.55 -6.38 -12.65
CA ASP A 84 6.55 -6.80 -13.63
C ASP A 84 7.92 -6.28 -13.19
N LEU A 85 8.96 -7.12 -13.30
CA LEU A 85 10.27 -6.80 -12.73
C LEU A 85 10.89 -5.57 -13.37
N ASP A 86 10.86 -5.48 -14.71
CA ASP A 86 11.44 -4.36 -15.44
C ASP A 86 10.73 -3.05 -15.09
N THR A 87 9.40 -3.11 -15.01
CA THR A 87 8.58 -1.96 -14.61
C THR A 87 8.86 -1.53 -13.18
N ILE A 88 9.04 -2.47 -12.25
CA ILE A 88 9.39 -2.19 -10.85
C ILE A 88 10.76 -1.50 -10.78
N VAL A 89 11.77 -2.01 -11.49
CA VAL A 89 13.12 -1.44 -11.49
C VAL A 89 13.10 -0.04 -12.09
N ALA A 90 12.48 0.15 -13.26
CA ALA A 90 12.37 1.45 -13.90
C ALA A 90 11.67 2.48 -13.00
N THR A 91 10.58 2.06 -12.33
CA THR A 91 9.86 2.92 -11.38
C THR A 91 10.72 3.27 -10.17
N ALA A 92 11.44 2.30 -9.61
CA ALA A 92 12.31 2.52 -8.45
C ALA A 92 13.45 3.50 -8.77
N VAL A 93 14.12 3.34 -9.92
CA VAL A 93 15.19 4.26 -10.37
C VAL A 93 14.64 5.67 -10.57
N ARG A 94 13.48 5.81 -11.23
CA ARG A 94 12.85 7.11 -11.46
C ARG A 94 12.50 7.85 -10.16
N VAL A 95 12.05 7.12 -9.14
CA VAL A 95 11.55 7.72 -7.88
C VAL A 95 12.66 7.96 -6.87
N PHE A 96 13.63 7.04 -6.78
CA PHE A 96 14.64 7.04 -5.71
C PHE A 96 16.06 7.32 -6.21
N GLY A 97 16.34 7.29 -7.52
CA GLY A 97 17.68 7.39 -8.09
C GLY A 97 18.47 8.59 -7.55
N GLU A 98 17.88 9.78 -7.58
CA GLU A 98 18.52 10.99 -7.03
C GLU A 98 18.71 10.95 -5.52
N ARG A 99 17.78 10.33 -4.78
CA ARG A 99 17.84 10.26 -3.30
C ARG A 99 18.97 9.35 -2.81
N VAL A 100 19.33 8.35 -3.60
CA VAL A 100 20.38 7.35 -3.26
C VAL A 100 21.71 7.61 -3.96
N ARG A 101 21.79 8.60 -4.85
CA ARG A 101 23.02 8.93 -5.59
C ARG A 101 24.18 9.23 -4.63
N GLY A 102 25.30 8.55 -4.82
CA GLY A 102 26.49 8.71 -3.97
C GLY A 102 26.34 8.18 -2.54
N ARG A 103 25.30 7.39 -2.24
CA ARG A 103 25.03 6.82 -0.91
C ARG A 103 24.97 5.30 -0.98
N ARG A 104 25.22 4.66 0.16
CA ARG A 104 24.97 3.22 0.34
C ARG A 104 23.48 3.02 0.62
N PHE A 105 22.84 2.10 -0.09
CA PHE A 105 21.42 1.77 0.08
C PHE A 105 21.22 0.26 0.03
N ALA A 106 20.09 -0.20 0.55
CA ALA A 106 19.66 -1.59 0.48
C ALA A 106 18.17 -1.64 0.09
N VAL A 107 17.82 -2.59 -0.77
CA VAL A 107 16.43 -2.81 -1.22
C VAL A 107 15.88 -4.04 -0.52
N ARG A 108 14.76 -3.88 0.20
CA ARG A 108 14.05 -5.00 0.83
C ARG A 108 12.73 -5.25 0.11
N ALA A 109 12.72 -6.24 -0.78
CA ALA A 109 11.50 -6.68 -1.44
C ALA A 109 10.68 -7.58 -0.50
N LYS A 110 9.37 -7.33 -0.41
CA LYS A 110 8.42 -8.19 0.32
C LYS A 110 7.22 -8.51 -0.56
N ARG A 111 7.08 -9.76 -0.96
CA ARG A 111 5.90 -10.27 -1.64
C ARG A 111 4.79 -10.49 -0.61
N VAL A 112 3.61 -9.91 -0.85
CA VAL A 112 2.44 -9.99 0.04
C VAL A 112 1.39 -10.96 -0.50
N ARG A 113 1.41 -11.20 -1.82
CA ARG A 113 0.48 -12.05 -2.58
C ARG A 113 1.21 -12.87 -3.64
N ALA A 114 0.58 -13.95 -4.11
CA ALA A 114 0.77 -14.42 -5.48
C ALA A 114 -0.04 -13.51 -6.43
N VAL A 115 0.43 -13.27 -7.65
CA VAL A 115 -0.05 -12.24 -8.60
C VAL A 115 -1.59 -12.07 -8.68
N GLY A 116 -2.06 -10.82 -8.65
CA GLY A 116 -3.45 -10.41 -8.90
C GLY A 116 -3.96 -9.30 -7.97
N LEU A 117 -4.59 -8.27 -8.52
CA LEU A 117 -5.33 -7.15 -7.85
C LEU A 117 -4.55 -5.92 -7.35
N CYS A 118 -4.37 -4.95 -8.24
CA CYS A 118 -4.09 -3.55 -7.86
C CYS A 118 -5.08 -3.05 -6.79
N HIS A 119 -4.61 -2.16 -5.92
CA HIS A 119 -5.43 -1.53 -4.88
C HIS A 119 -6.70 -0.89 -5.50
N PRO A 120 -7.91 -1.05 -4.93
CA PRO A 120 -9.15 -0.61 -5.58
C PRO A 120 -9.35 0.92 -5.63
N SER A 121 -8.31 1.74 -5.45
CA SER A 121 -8.40 3.20 -5.40
C SER A 121 -7.57 3.95 -6.47
N GLY A 122 -7.25 3.29 -7.60
CA GLY A 122 -6.81 3.97 -8.83
C GLY A 122 -7.85 3.75 -9.91
N GLU A 123 -8.63 4.77 -10.25
CA GLU A 123 -9.73 4.69 -11.21
C GLU A 123 -9.32 4.16 -12.59
N ARG A 124 -10.28 3.43 -13.17
CA ARG A 124 -10.55 3.23 -14.60
C ARG A 124 -9.83 4.25 -15.48
N THR A 125 -9.00 3.76 -16.39
CA THR A 125 -9.00 3.99 -17.86
C THR A 125 -7.60 3.67 -18.38
N ARG A 126 -7.54 2.94 -19.52
CA ARG A 126 -6.38 2.40 -20.26
C ARG A 126 -6.07 0.93 -19.91
N GLY A 127 -6.32 -0.05 -20.76
CA GLY A 127 -6.84 0.00 -22.12
C GLY A 127 -7.47 -1.34 -22.48
N GLY A 128 -8.67 -1.25 -23.06
CA GLY A 128 -9.08 -2.25 -24.04
C GLY A 128 -8.20 -2.11 -25.29
N ARG A 129 -8.06 -3.23 -26.00
CA ARG A 129 -7.61 -3.33 -27.39
C ARG A 129 -6.11 -3.10 -27.64
N VAL A 130 -5.35 -4.21 -27.59
CA VAL A 130 -4.58 -4.66 -28.76
C VAL A 130 -4.66 -6.19 -28.80
N GLU A 131 -5.65 -6.69 -29.54
CA GLU A 131 -5.67 -8.06 -30.05
C GLU A 131 -5.30 -7.98 -31.53
N GLY A 132 -4.35 -8.83 -31.94
CA GLY A 132 -4.11 -9.19 -33.34
C GLY A 132 -2.88 -8.58 -34.02
N ARG A 133 -1.81 -9.38 -34.13
CA ARG A 133 -1.36 -10.04 -35.38
C ARG A 133 0.10 -10.46 -35.24
N GLY A 134 0.37 -11.75 -35.43
CA GLY A 134 1.73 -12.29 -35.49
C GLY A 134 1.75 -13.81 -35.51
N ARG A 135 1.29 -14.40 -36.62
CA ARG A 135 1.54 -15.81 -36.94
C ARG A 135 3.05 -16.00 -37.17
N HIS A 136 3.69 -16.98 -36.52
CA HIS A 136 4.78 -17.79 -37.10
C HIS A 136 5.10 -18.96 -36.17
N ARG A 137 4.54 -20.14 -36.47
CA ARG A 137 5.21 -21.35 -37.02
C ARG A 137 6.49 -21.78 -36.28
N ARG A 138 6.36 -22.94 -35.64
CA ARG A 138 7.40 -23.88 -35.20
C ARG A 138 8.33 -24.25 -36.37
N PRO A 139 9.51 -24.78 -36.04
CA PRO A 139 9.77 -26.20 -36.33
C PRO A 139 9.69 -27.07 -35.07
#